data_AF-A0A2W1BL67-F1
#
_entry.id   AF-A0A2W1BL67-F1
#
_cell.length_a   1.000
_cell.length_b   1.000
_cell.length_c   1.000
_cell.angle_alpha   90.00
_cell.angle_beta   90.00
_cell.angle_gamma   90.00
#
_symmetry.space_group_name_H-M   'P 1'
#
loop_
_entity.id
_entity.type
_entity.pdbx_description
1 polymer ?
#
loop_
_entity_poly.entity_id
_entity_poly.type
_entity_poly.pdbx_seq_one_letter_code
_entity_poly.pdbx_strand_id
1 'polypeptide(L)'
;MSLNNQYKFVQNVTKWQEVKPALYHGHMAFLNFDRLGATSKPIFVNLIRKPLDRLVSYYYFLRNGDNYRPHLVRKKHGDKMTFDECVERGQPDCDPNNMWLQVPFFCGHSADCWKPGNQWALDQAKHNLVNHYLLVGVTEQMLDFITVLEATLPRFFKGATEYYLNSNKSHLRQTSSKIEPNLLTVDKIQQSTIWKMENELYEFALEHFNFVKRKLLAKEANNVAQIYFYEKIRPK
;
A
#
# COMPACT_ATOMS: atom_id res chain seq x y z
N MET A 1 0.78 -16.86 -4.93
CA MET A 1 2.04 -17.39 -5.50
C MET A 1 2.34 -18.75 -4.87
N SER A 2 2.72 -19.77 -5.66
CA SER A 2 3.06 -21.11 -5.13
C SER A 2 4.32 -21.07 -4.25
N LEU A 3 4.51 -22.05 -3.36
CA LEU A 3 5.69 -22.13 -2.49
C LEU A 3 7.00 -22.22 -3.29
N ASN A 4 7.02 -22.94 -4.41
CA ASN A 4 8.19 -23.01 -5.30
C ASN A 4 8.53 -21.64 -5.89
N ASN A 5 7.53 -20.88 -6.34
CA ASN A 5 7.74 -19.54 -6.88
C ASN A 5 8.17 -18.55 -5.78
N GLN A 6 7.63 -18.68 -4.56
CA GLN A 6 8.09 -17.93 -3.40
C GLN A 6 9.59 -18.16 -3.15
N TYR A 7 10.02 -19.42 -3.09
CA TYR A 7 11.43 -19.77 -2.89
C TYR A 7 12.32 -19.21 -4.00
N LYS A 8 11.96 -19.44 -5.27
CA LYS A 8 12.71 -18.90 -6.42
C LYS A 8 12.81 -17.37 -6.40
N PHE A 9 11.72 -16.68 -6.07
CA PHE A 9 11.72 -15.22 -5.96
C PHE A 9 12.69 -14.74 -4.87
N VAL A 10 12.66 -15.35 -3.67
CA VAL A 10 13.59 -15.03 -2.59
C VAL A 10 15.04 -15.27 -3.01
N GLN A 11 15.33 -16.38 -3.66
CA GLN A 11 16.69 -16.68 -4.16
C GLN A 11 17.15 -15.61 -5.17
N ASN A 12 16.28 -15.22 -6.11
CA ASN A 12 16.62 -14.19 -7.10
C ASN A 12 16.91 -12.84 -6.44
N VAL A 13 16.02 -12.36 -5.57
CA VAL A 13 16.19 -11.06 -4.89
C VAL A 13 17.45 -11.05 -4.01
N THR A 14 17.76 -12.16 -3.33
CA THR A 14 18.87 -12.22 -2.39
C THR A 14 20.21 -12.48 -3.04
N LYS A 15 20.27 -13.25 -4.14
CA LYS A 15 21.54 -13.67 -4.77
C LYS A 15 21.95 -12.89 -6.00
N TRP A 16 21.02 -12.21 -6.68
CA TRP A 16 21.35 -11.43 -7.88
C TRP A 16 22.06 -10.13 -7.49
N GLN A 17 23.39 -10.14 -7.43
CA GLN A 17 24.18 -9.00 -6.94
C GLN A 17 24.32 -7.90 -7.98
N GLU A 18 24.35 -8.27 -9.26
CA GLU A 18 24.58 -7.37 -10.40
C GLU A 18 23.48 -6.30 -10.55
N VAL A 19 22.28 -6.56 -10.03
CA VAL A 19 21.15 -5.61 -10.08
C VAL A 19 21.03 -4.75 -8.82
N LYS A 20 21.86 -4.99 -7.79
CA LYS A 20 21.74 -4.28 -6.51
C LYS A 20 22.53 -2.95 -6.56
N PRO A 21 21.96 -1.85 -6.02
CA PRO A 21 20.69 -1.75 -5.31
C PRO A 21 19.50 -1.77 -6.28
N ALA A 22 18.44 -2.53 -5.94
CA ALA A 22 17.27 -2.71 -6.78
C ALA A 22 15.98 -2.29 -6.08
N LEU A 23 15.03 -1.75 -6.84
CA LEU A 23 13.65 -1.51 -6.41
C LEU A 23 12.73 -2.47 -7.17
N TYR A 24 12.25 -3.50 -6.47
CA TYR A 24 11.27 -4.44 -7.00
C TYR A 24 9.86 -3.96 -6.64
N HIS A 25 8.96 -3.93 -7.61
CA HIS A 25 7.56 -3.54 -7.41
C HIS A 25 6.61 -4.48 -8.16
N GLY A 26 5.41 -4.69 -7.62
CA GLY A 26 4.41 -5.54 -8.24
C GLY A 26 3.24 -5.89 -7.32
N HIS A 27 2.20 -6.49 -7.88
CA HIS A 27 1.04 -6.97 -7.13
C HIS A 27 1.35 -8.30 -6.44
N MET A 28 2.03 -8.23 -5.30
CA MET A 28 2.40 -9.38 -4.49
C MET A 28 2.11 -9.11 -3.02
N ALA A 29 1.45 -10.05 -2.34
CA ALA A 29 1.26 -9.99 -0.90
C ALA A 29 2.61 -10.13 -0.17
N PHE A 30 2.64 -9.74 1.11
CA PHE A 30 3.81 -9.85 1.97
C PHE A 30 4.40 -11.26 1.91
N LEU A 31 5.72 -11.32 1.72
CA LEU A 31 6.49 -12.55 1.69
C LEU A 31 7.53 -12.50 2.79
N ASN A 32 7.43 -13.43 3.73
CA ASN A 32 8.42 -13.54 4.81
C ASN A 32 9.67 -14.25 4.28
N PHE A 33 10.74 -13.48 4.04
CA PHE A 33 12.04 -13.98 3.57
C PHE A 33 12.73 -14.87 4.61
N ASP A 34 12.50 -14.63 5.90
CA ASP A 34 13.11 -15.43 6.99
C ASP A 34 12.61 -16.87 6.95
N ARG A 35 11.31 -17.03 6.75
CA ARG A 35 10.68 -18.36 6.63
C ARG A 35 11.28 -19.18 5.46
N LEU A 36 11.87 -18.51 4.47
CA LEU A 36 12.44 -19.12 3.28
C LEU A 36 13.97 -19.26 3.34
N GLY A 37 14.58 -19.05 4.51
CA GLY A 37 16.01 -19.25 4.73
C GLY A 37 16.90 -18.18 4.08
N ALA A 38 16.35 -16.99 3.82
CA ALA A 38 17.14 -15.88 3.29
C ALA A 38 18.15 -15.37 4.34
N THR A 39 19.40 -15.17 3.92
CA THR A 39 20.44 -14.56 4.77
C THR A 39 20.36 -13.03 4.82
N SER A 40 19.66 -12.42 3.84
CA SER A 40 19.43 -10.98 3.77
C SER A 40 17.96 -10.71 3.51
N LYS A 41 17.41 -9.69 4.18
CA LYS A 41 16.02 -9.29 4.03
C LYS A 41 15.94 -8.04 3.15
N PRO A 42 15.00 -7.97 2.20
CA PRO A 42 14.72 -6.72 1.51
C PRO A 42 14.05 -5.74 2.47
N ILE A 43 14.08 -4.47 2.10
CA ILE A 43 13.30 -3.43 2.76
C ILE A 43 11.92 -3.40 2.11
N PHE A 44 10.87 -3.61 2.90
CA PHE A 44 9.50 -3.45 2.43
C PHE A 44 9.01 -2.02 2.69
N VAL A 45 8.39 -1.43 1.68
CA VAL A 45 7.65 -0.17 1.77
C VAL A 45 6.32 -0.36 1.06
N ASN A 46 5.28 0.35 1.49
CA ASN A 46 3.99 0.27 0.81
C ASN A 46 3.19 1.57 0.96
N LEU A 47 2.15 1.71 0.14
CA LEU A 47 1.22 2.83 0.18
C LEU A 47 -0.19 2.28 0.03
N ILE A 48 -1.05 2.59 1.00
CA ILE A 48 -2.44 2.14 1.01
C ILE A 48 -3.41 3.30 0.79
N ARG A 49 -4.70 3.00 0.65
CA ARG A 49 -5.75 3.98 0.41
C ARG A 49 -6.99 3.63 1.21
N LYS A 50 -7.86 4.61 1.45
CA LYS A 50 -9.21 4.36 1.98
C LYS A 50 -9.90 3.21 1.22
N PRO A 51 -10.43 2.18 1.91
CA PRO A 51 -10.92 0.98 1.26
C PRO A 51 -12.03 1.23 0.23
N LEU A 52 -12.99 2.09 0.58
CA LEU A 52 -14.11 2.43 -0.31
C LEU A 52 -13.62 3.21 -1.53
N ASP A 53 -12.84 4.27 -1.33
CA ASP A 53 -12.27 5.07 -2.43
C ASP A 53 -11.44 4.22 -3.39
N ARG A 54 -10.69 3.24 -2.86
CA ARG A 54 -9.94 2.27 -3.65
C ARG A 54 -10.87 1.40 -4.50
N LEU A 55 -11.93 0.85 -3.90
CA LEU A 55 -12.91 0.02 -4.63
C LEU A 55 -13.63 0.83 -5.71
N VAL A 56 -14.10 2.04 -5.39
CA VAL A 56 -14.77 2.94 -6.33
C VAL A 56 -13.83 3.30 -7.49
N SER A 57 -12.58 3.64 -7.19
CA SER A 57 -11.57 3.92 -8.21
C SER A 57 -11.34 2.72 -9.13
N TYR A 58 -11.28 1.50 -8.58
CA TYR A 58 -11.14 0.27 -9.36
C TYR A 58 -12.38 -0.03 -10.21
N TYR A 59 -13.58 0.18 -9.65
CA TYR A 59 -14.86 -0.02 -10.32
C TYR A 59 -14.96 0.82 -11.61
N TYR A 60 -14.65 2.12 -11.51
CA TYR A 60 -14.68 3.01 -12.67
C TYR A 60 -13.48 2.83 -13.58
N PHE A 61 -12.32 2.43 -13.06
CA PHE A 61 -11.17 2.07 -13.89
C PHE A 61 -11.51 0.95 -14.89
N LEU A 62 -12.24 -0.09 -14.45
CA LEU A 62 -12.64 -1.19 -15.33
C LEU A 62 -13.62 -0.76 -16.45
N ARG A 63 -14.32 0.36 -16.28
CA ARG A 63 -15.33 0.89 -17.22
C ARG A 63 -14.75 1.98 -18.13
N ASN A 64 -13.95 2.88 -17.57
CA ASN A 64 -13.53 4.13 -18.20
C ASN A 64 -12.03 4.19 -18.53
N GLY A 65 -11.25 3.19 -18.08
CA GLY A 65 -9.81 3.18 -18.29
C GLY A 65 -9.06 4.21 -17.45
N ASP A 66 -7.88 4.59 -17.94
CA ASP A 66 -6.98 5.54 -17.30
C ASP A 66 -6.27 6.43 -18.33
N ASN A 67 -5.74 7.56 -17.85
CA ASN A 67 -5.03 8.53 -18.66
C ASN A 67 -3.60 8.13 -19.11
N TYR A 68 -3.06 7.00 -18.63
CA TYR A 68 -1.68 6.60 -18.91
C TYR A 68 -1.58 5.58 -20.05
N ARG A 69 -2.58 4.70 -20.20
CA ARG A 69 -2.73 3.79 -21.35
C ARG A 69 -4.15 3.88 -21.91
N PRO A 70 -4.54 5.04 -22.48
CA PRO A 70 -5.92 5.32 -22.88
C PRO A 70 -6.44 4.40 -24.00
N HIS A 71 -5.55 3.87 -24.85
CA HIS A 71 -5.93 2.98 -25.96
C HIS A 71 -6.32 1.56 -25.53
N LEU A 72 -6.10 1.18 -24.26
CA LEU A 72 -6.47 -0.14 -23.78
C LEU A 72 -7.93 -0.17 -23.33
N VAL A 73 -8.74 -0.88 -24.10
CA VAL A 73 -10.12 -1.20 -23.72
C VAL A 73 -10.11 -2.12 -22.50
N ARG A 74 -10.81 -1.71 -21.45
CA ARG A 74 -10.90 -2.44 -20.19
C ARG A 74 -12.01 -3.48 -20.22
N LYS A 75 -11.93 -4.46 -19.31
CA LYS A 75 -12.81 -5.64 -19.28
C LYS A 75 -14.31 -5.30 -19.24
N LYS A 76 -14.69 -4.18 -18.63
CA LYS A 76 -16.08 -3.74 -18.45
C LYS A 76 -16.36 -2.46 -19.23
N HIS A 77 -15.57 -2.17 -20.27
CA HIS A 77 -15.74 -0.95 -21.05
C HIS A 77 -17.13 -0.89 -21.70
N GLY A 78 -17.77 0.28 -21.63
CA GLY A 78 -19.13 0.50 -22.15
C GLY A 78 -20.25 0.20 -21.15
N ASP A 79 -19.95 -0.40 -19.99
CA ASP A 79 -20.90 -0.49 -18.89
C ASP A 79 -21.10 0.90 -18.27
N LYS A 80 -22.34 1.38 -18.33
CA LYS A 80 -22.75 2.72 -17.85
C LYS A 80 -23.33 2.70 -16.43
N MET A 81 -23.48 1.52 -15.81
CA MET A 81 -24.01 1.39 -14.46
C MET A 81 -23.09 2.11 -13.47
N THR A 82 -23.66 3.03 -12.70
CA THR A 82 -22.96 3.74 -11.63
C THR A 82 -22.66 2.81 -10.46
N PHE A 83 -21.71 3.21 -9.61
CA PHE A 83 -21.40 2.45 -8.41
C PHE A 83 -22.60 2.34 -7.46
N ASP A 84 -23.38 3.42 -7.34
CA ASP A 84 -24.59 3.44 -6.50
C ASP A 84 -25.66 2.47 -7.00
N GLU A 85 -25.97 2.48 -8.31
CA GLU A 85 -26.90 1.52 -8.92
C GLU A 85 -26.42 0.07 -8.75
N CYS A 86 -25.10 -0.15 -8.86
CA CYS A 86 -24.50 -1.45 -8.63
C CYS A 86 -24.80 -1.94 -7.20
N VAL A 87 -24.58 -1.09 -6.20
CA VAL A 87 -24.77 -1.42 -4.78
C VAL A 87 -26.25 -1.60 -4.44
N GLU A 88 -27.13 -0.79 -5.03
CA GLU A 88 -28.58 -0.92 -4.90
C GLU A 88 -29.04 -2.29 -5.42
N ARG A 89 -28.56 -2.68 -6.60
CA ARG A 89 -28.91 -3.95 -7.28
C ARG A 89 -28.14 -5.17 -6.77
N GLY A 90 -27.24 -5.01 -5.79
CA GLY A 90 -26.45 -6.10 -5.23
C GLY A 90 -25.55 -6.81 -6.24
N GLN A 91 -24.95 -6.06 -7.17
CA GLN A 91 -24.15 -6.63 -8.26
C GLN A 91 -22.74 -7.04 -7.79
N PRO A 92 -22.11 -8.07 -8.41
CA PRO A 92 -20.83 -8.60 -7.93
C PRO A 92 -19.66 -7.61 -7.96
N ASP A 93 -19.65 -6.64 -8.89
CA ASP A 93 -18.52 -5.71 -9.06
C ASP A 93 -18.37 -4.71 -7.88
N CYS A 94 -19.43 -4.52 -7.08
CA CYS A 94 -19.48 -3.60 -5.94
C CYS A 94 -19.80 -4.32 -4.62
N ASP A 95 -19.71 -5.65 -4.60
CA ASP A 95 -19.80 -6.44 -3.37
C ASP A 95 -18.74 -5.96 -2.36
N PRO A 96 -19.10 -5.66 -1.09
CA PRO A 96 -18.15 -5.30 -0.06
C PRO A 96 -16.96 -6.26 0.11
N ASN A 97 -17.14 -7.55 -0.19
CA ASN A 97 -16.07 -8.54 -0.18
C ASN A 97 -14.90 -8.17 -1.11
N ASN A 98 -15.14 -7.40 -2.18
CA ASN A 98 -14.09 -6.90 -3.07
C ASN A 98 -13.18 -5.83 -2.42
N MET A 99 -13.56 -5.31 -1.24
CA MET A 99 -12.67 -4.45 -0.46
C MET A 99 -11.56 -5.25 0.22
N TRP A 100 -11.78 -6.53 0.54
CA TRP A 100 -10.80 -7.41 1.20
C TRP A 100 -9.58 -7.66 0.31
N LEU A 101 -8.61 -6.76 0.40
CA LEU A 101 -7.43 -6.72 -0.46
C LEU A 101 -6.22 -6.20 0.28
N GLN A 102 -6.32 -5.11 1.03
CA GLN A 102 -5.15 -4.55 1.70
C GLN A 102 -4.76 -5.44 2.88
N VAL A 103 -5.73 -5.93 3.65
CA VAL A 103 -5.50 -6.91 4.73
C VAL A 103 -4.71 -8.14 4.23
N PRO A 104 -5.16 -8.90 3.20
CA PRO A 104 -4.39 -10.03 2.69
C PRO A 104 -3.01 -9.63 2.15
N PHE A 105 -2.87 -8.44 1.55
CA PHE A 105 -1.58 -7.98 1.05
C PHE A 105 -0.55 -7.77 2.15
N PHE A 106 -0.94 -7.33 3.35
CA PHE A 106 -0.02 -7.25 4.50
C PHE A 106 0.07 -8.56 5.29
N CYS A 107 -1.03 -9.31 5.40
CA CYS A 107 -1.06 -10.61 6.09
C CYS A 107 -0.16 -11.64 5.39
N GLY A 108 -0.16 -11.66 4.04
CA GLY A 108 0.76 -12.43 3.22
C GLY A 108 0.15 -13.68 2.58
N HIS A 109 0.94 -14.76 2.54
CA HIS A 109 0.66 -15.95 1.74
C HIS A 109 -0.02 -17.09 2.51
N SER A 110 -0.47 -16.86 3.76
CA SER A 110 -1.25 -17.85 4.52
C SER A 110 -2.67 -17.97 3.95
N ALA A 111 -3.25 -19.17 3.99
CA ALA A 111 -4.62 -19.41 3.52
C ALA A 111 -5.65 -18.53 4.25
N ASP A 112 -5.46 -18.33 5.55
CA ASP A 112 -6.36 -17.53 6.38
C ASP A 112 -6.37 -16.04 6.03
N CYS A 113 -5.29 -15.52 5.42
CA CYS A 113 -5.24 -14.15 4.92
C CYS A 113 -6.32 -13.89 3.86
N TRP A 114 -6.64 -14.90 3.06
CA TRP A 114 -7.51 -14.79 1.89
C TRP A 114 -8.96 -15.20 2.18
N LYS A 115 -9.31 -15.40 3.44
CA LYS A 115 -10.69 -15.57 3.89
C LYS A 115 -11.25 -14.19 4.28
N PRO A 116 -12.19 -13.60 3.51
CA PRO A 116 -12.74 -12.29 3.83
C PRO A 116 -13.32 -12.23 5.25
N GLY A 117 -13.00 -11.17 5.98
CA GLY A 117 -13.53 -10.95 7.32
C GLY A 117 -12.86 -11.76 8.43
N ASN A 118 -11.71 -12.38 8.16
CA ASN A 118 -10.98 -13.16 9.16
C ASN A 118 -10.22 -12.23 10.12
N GLN A 119 -10.57 -12.26 11.41
CA GLN A 119 -9.94 -11.42 12.44
C GLN A 119 -8.43 -11.67 12.58
N TRP A 120 -8.01 -12.94 12.54
CA TRP A 120 -6.60 -13.30 12.62
C TRP A 120 -5.79 -12.68 11.48
N ALA A 121 -6.38 -12.59 10.28
CA ALA A 121 -5.72 -11.99 9.13
C ALA A 121 -5.49 -10.48 9.31
N LEU A 122 -6.46 -9.77 9.91
CA LEU A 122 -6.32 -8.36 10.26
C LEU A 122 -5.22 -8.15 11.30
N ASP A 123 -5.21 -8.96 12.35
CA ASP A 123 -4.20 -8.87 13.41
C ASP A 123 -2.80 -9.17 12.86
N GLN A 124 -2.67 -10.20 12.02
CA GLN A 124 -1.41 -10.54 11.36
C GLN A 124 -0.97 -9.46 10.38
N ALA A 125 -1.90 -8.81 9.66
CA ALA A 125 -1.59 -7.70 8.77
C ALA A 125 -1.00 -6.51 9.54
N LYS A 126 -1.60 -6.12 10.67
CA LYS A 126 -1.07 -5.07 11.55
C LYS A 126 0.29 -5.44 12.12
N HIS A 127 0.45 -6.68 12.58
CA HIS A 127 1.73 -7.19 13.07
C HIS A 127 2.83 -7.10 12.01
N ASN A 128 2.56 -7.56 10.78
CA ASN A 128 3.51 -7.49 9.69
C ASN A 128 3.84 -6.05 9.30
N LEU A 129 2.83 -5.17 9.29
CA LEU A 129 3.02 -3.73 9.01
C LEU A 129 4.06 -3.13 9.94
N VAL A 130 3.96 -3.36 11.26
CA VAL A 130 4.88 -2.79 12.24
C VAL A 130 6.26 -3.46 12.21
N ASN A 131 6.30 -4.79 12.05
CA ASN A 131 7.54 -5.55 12.27
C ASN A 131 8.37 -5.80 11.00
N HIS A 132 7.77 -5.66 9.82
CA HIS A 132 8.42 -6.05 8.56
C HIS A 132 8.45 -4.97 7.49
N TYR A 133 7.62 -3.92 7.60
CA TYR A 133 7.67 -2.78 6.70
C TYR A 133 8.47 -1.65 7.33
N LEU A 134 9.40 -1.07 6.56
CA LEU A 134 10.12 0.13 6.96
C LEU A 134 9.18 1.32 7.09
N LEU A 135 8.26 1.46 6.12
CA LEU A 135 7.30 2.54 6.06
C LEU A 135 6.06 2.11 5.28
N VAL A 136 4.89 2.40 5.83
CA VAL A 136 3.61 2.32 5.11
C VAL A 136 2.95 3.68 5.19
N GLY A 137 2.73 4.30 4.04
CA GLY A 137 2.01 5.58 3.95
C GLY A 137 0.58 5.40 3.45
N VAL A 138 -0.11 6.53 3.28
CA VAL A 138 -1.43 6.58 2.66
C VAL A 138 -1.43 7.45 1.42
N THR A 139 -2.25 7.10 0.43
CA THR A 139 -2.33 7.77 -0.87
C THR A 139 -2.70 9.24 -0.72
N GLU A 140 -3.54 9.56 0.28
CA GLU A 140 -3.98 10.93 0.57
C GLU A 140 -2.84 11.82 1.10
N GLN A 141 -1.72 11.23 1.55
CA GLN A 141 -0.53 11.92 2.06
C GLN A 141 0.73 11.54 1.26
N MET A 142 0.60 11.41 -0.06
CA MET A 142 1.69 10.98 -0.96
C MET A 142 2.96 11.85 -0.84
N LEU A 143 2.82 13.17 -0.79
CA LEU A 143 3.96 14.08 -0.67
C LEU A 143 4.76 13.79 0.61
N ASP A 144 4.07 13.74 1.75
CA ASP A 144 4.70 13.42 3.04
C ASP A 144 5.39 12.06 3.01
N PHE A 145 4.77 11.05 2.37
CA PHE A 145 5.35 9.72 2.25
C PHE A 145 6.66 9.75 1.45
N ILE A 146 6.70 10.48 0.34
CA ILE A 146 7.90 10.66 -0.48
C ILE A 146 8.98 11.39 0.32
N THR A 147 8.64 12.45 1.05
CA THR A 147 9.59 13.19 1.88
C THR A 147 10.20 12.33 2.99
N VAL A 148 9.39 11.53 3.68
CA VAL A 148 9.89 10.57 4.69
C VAL A 148 10.84 9.55 4.06
N LEU A 149 10.52 9.03 2.87
CA LEU A 149 11.40 8.09 2.15
C LEU A 149 12.71 8.73 1.68
N GLU A 150 12.67 9.98 1.22
CA GLU A 150 13.86 10.73 0.82
C GLU A 150 14.84 10.91 1.97
N ALA A 151 14.34 11.31 3.14
CA ALA A 151 15.15 11.48 4.35
C ALA A 151 15.66 10.12 4.90
N THR A 152 14.87 9.05 4.78
CA THR A 152 15.21 7.74 5.36
C THR A 152 16.09 6.88 4.46
N LEU A 153 15.86 6.92 3.14
CA LEU A 153 16.54 6.09 2.13
C LEU A 153 17.07 6.96 0.95
N PRO A 154 17.98 7.91 1.22
CA PRO A 154 18.45 8.86 0.21
C PRO A 154 19.15 8.20 -0.98
N ARG A 155 19.70 6.99 -0.81
CA ARG A 155 20.30 6.23 -1.93
C ARG A 155 19.30 5.95 -3.07
N PHE A 156 18.01 5.83 -2.76
CA PHE A 156 16.95 5.60 -3.74
C PHE A 156 16.12 6.85 -4.04
N PHE A 157 15.87 7.68 -3.02
CA PHE A 157 14.83 8.72 -3.10
C PHE A 157 15.38 10.15 -3.01
N LYS A 158 16.69 10.37 -3.06
CA LYS A 158 17.25 11.73 -3.12
C LYS A 158 16.71 12.48 -4.35
N GLY A 159 16.14 13.67 -4.13
CA GLY A 159 15.48 14.50 -5.12
C GLY A 159 14.02 14.11 -5.43
N ALA A 160 13.46 13.10 -4.76
CA ALA A 160 12.12 12.61 -5.06
C ALA A 160 11.02 13.62 -4.69
N THR A 161 11.18 14.34 -3.57
CA THR A 161 10.22 15.38 -3.15
C THR A 161 10.17 16.51 -4.17
N GLU A 162 11.34 17.02 -4.58
CA GLU A 162 11.44 18.07 -5.59
C GLU A 162 10.85 17.63 -6.94
N TYR A 163 11.16 16.40 -7.36
CA TYR A 163 10.57 15.83 -8.58
C TYR A 163 9.05 15.75 -8.49
N TYR A 164 8.49 15.29 -7.37
CA TYR A 164 7.05 15.17 -7.19
C TYR A 164 6.35 16.54 -7.21
N LEU A 165 6.96 17.58 -6.65
CA LEU A 165 6.38 18.93 -6.64
C LEU A 165 6.39 19.60 -8.02
N ASN A 166 7.41 19.33 -8.84
CA ASN A 166 7.65 20.06 -10.09
C ASN A 166 7.36 19.27 -11.37
N SER A 167 7.04 17.97 -11.27
CA SER A 167 6.82 17.11 -12.43
C SER A 167 5.36 17.09 -12.87
N ASN A 168 5.13 17.06 -14.19
CA ASN A 168 3.82 16.73 -14.75
C ASN A 168 3.47 15.24 -14.65
N LYS A 169 4.37 14.41 -14.10
CA LYS A 169 4.19 12.97 -13.90
C LYS A 169 3.88 12.59 -12.45
N SER A 170 3.47 13.54 -11.61
CA SER A 170 3.14 13.26 -10.20
C SER A 170 1.78 12.58 -10.01
N HIS A 171 0.89 12.68 -11.00
CA HIS A 171 -0.44 12.07 -10.98
C HIS A 171 -0.72 11.22 -12.23
N LEU A 172 -0.06 10.07 -12.31
CA LEU A 172 -0.24 9.11 -13.39
C LEU A 172 -1.43 8.16 -13.13
N ARG A 173 -1.95 7.55 -14.21
CA ARG A 173 -3.02 6.52 -14.19
C ARG A 173 -4.29 6.98 -13.45
N GLN A 174 -4.66 8.24 -13.62
CA GLN A 174 -5.96 8.70 -13.13
C GLN A 174 -7.07 8.01 -13.90
N THR A 175 -8.07 7.50 -13.19
CA THR A 175 -9.30 6.97 -13.78
C THR A 175 -9.99 8.09 -14.57
N SER A 176 -10.27 7.86 -15.86
CA SER A 176 -10.73 8.91 -16.80
C SER A 176 -12.00 9.62 -16.35
N SER A 177 -12.91 8.89 -15.71
CA SER A 177 -14.13 9.43 -15.11
C SER A 177 -14.54 8.58 -13.92
N LYS A 178 -14.94 9.23 -12.83
CA LYS A 178 -15.47 8.59 -11.63
C LYS A 178 -16.59 9.46 -11.06
N ILE A 179 -17.57 8.82 -10.43
CA ILE A 179 -18.66 9.49 -9.72
C ILE A 179 -18.50 9.11 -8.25
N GLU A 180 -18.49 10.10 -7.36
CA GLU A 180 -18.44 9.84 -5.93
C GLU A 180 -19.76 9.20 -5.46
N PRO A 181 -19.71 8.13 -4.64
CA PRO A 181 -20.92 7.48 -4.16
C PRO A 181 -21.78 8.43 -3.32
N ASN A 182 -23.09 8.24 -3.34
CA ASN A 182 -24.01 8.98 -2.49
C ASN A 182 -23.95 8.50 -1.03
N LEU A 183 -24.49 9.30 -0.10
CA LEU A 183 -24.45 9.01 1.34
C LEU A 183 -25.12 7.67 1.70
N LEU A 184 -26.24 7.32 1.06
CA LEU A 184 -26.95 6.05 1.33
C LEU A 184 -26.09 4.84 0.94
N THR A 185 -25.38 4.92 -0.19
CA THR A 185 -24.43 3.90 -0.63
C THR A 185 -23.27 3.79 0.35
N VAL A 186 -22.70 4.92 0.77
CA VAL A 186 -21.61 4.95 1.76
C VAL A 186 -22.06 4.28 3.05
N ASP A 187 -23.20 4.70 3.62
CA ASP A 187 -23.73 4.15 4.87
C ASP A 187 -23.98 2.63 4.77
N LYS A 188 -24.56 2.18 3.66
CA LYS A 188 -24.78 0.74 3.40
C LYS A 188 -23.48 -0.05 3.36
N ILE A 189 -22.44 0.47 2.71
CA ILE A 189 -21.13 -0.18 2.64
C ILE A 189 -20.45 -0.20 4.02
N GLN A 190 -20.53 0.90 4.77
CA GLN A 190 -19.90 1.05 6.08
C GLN A 190 -20.47 0.12 7.16
N GLN A 191 -21.70 -0.36 6.97
CA GLN A 191 -22.29 -1.37 7.85
C GLN A 191 -21.59 -2.74 7.74
N SER A 192 -20.97 -3.05 6.59
CA SER A 192 -20.35 -4.35 6.35
C SER A 192 -19.12 -4.61 7.23
N THR A 193 -18.98 -5.86 7.69
CA THR A 193 -17.81 -6.29 8.48
C THR A 193 -16.50 -6.12 7.69
N ILE A 194 -16.53 -6.40 6.39
CA ILE A 194 -15.36 -6.26 5.51
C ILE A 194 -14.86 -4.83 5.48
N TRP A 195 -15.77 -3.85 5.30
CA TRP A 195 -15.40 -2.44 5.34
C TRP A 195 -14.78 -2.07 6.68
N LYS A 196 -15.42 -2.44 7.80
CA LYS A 196 -14.95 -2.11 9.14
C LYS A 196 -13.51 -2.58 9.36
N MET A 197 -13.21 -3.82 8.99
CA MET A 197 -11.89 -4.42 9.17
C MET A 197 -10.82 -3.83 8.24
N GLU A 198 -11.14 -3.61 6.96
CA GLU A 198 -10.23 -2.93 6.03
C GLU A 198 -9.98 -1.47 6.44
N ASN A 199 -11.01 -0.78 6.94
CA ASN A 199 -10.90 0.58 7.44
C ASN A 199 -10.07 0.64 8.72
N GLU A 200 -10.22 -0.35 9.61
CA GLU A 200 -9.40 -0.47 10.81
C GLU A 200 -7.91 -0.64 10.50
N LEU A 201 -7.55 -1.43 9.47
CA LEU A 201 -6.16 -1.49 9.00
C LEU A 201 -5.69 -0.15 8.43
N TYR A 202 -6.55 0.52 7.65
CA TYR A 202 -6.24 1.83 7.07
C TYR A 202 -5.94 2.87 8.16
N GLU A 203 -6.84 3.02 9.14
CA GLU A 203 -6.67 3.97 10.24
C GLU A 203 -5.45 3.64 11.10
N PHE A 204 -5.20 2.35 11.36
CA PHE A 204 -3.99 1.91 12.06
C PHE A 204 -2.71 2.32 11.33
N ALA A 205 -2.65 2.10 10.01
CA ALA A 205 -1.50 2.49 9.20
C ALA A 205 -1.36 4.02 9.10
N LEU A 206 -2.46 4.76 8.99
CA LEU A 206 -2.48 6.22 8.98
C LEU A 206 -1.95 6.80 10.29
N GLU A 207 -2.41 6.29 11.42
CA GLU A 207 -1.93 6.70 12.75
C GLU A 207 -0.42 6.42 12.89
N HIS A 208 0.01 5.21 12.51
CA HIS A 208 1.42 4.82 12.54
C HIS A 208 2.28 5.72 11.65
N PHE A 209 1.83 5.99 10.42
CA PHE A 209 2.51 6.89 9.49
C PHE A 209 2.63 8.31 10.04
N ASN A 210 1.55 8.86 10.57
CA ASN A 210 1.54 10.20 11.18
C ASN A 210 2.46 10.28 12.41
N PHE A 211 2.59 9.20 13.19
CA PHE A 211 3.55 9.13 14.28
C PHE A 211 4.99 9.21 13.77
N VAL A 212 5.35 8.39 12.79
CA VAL A 212 6.69 8.38 12.17
C VAL A 212 7.01 9.75 11.55
N LYS A 213 6.09 10.28 10.74
CA LYS A 213 6.21 11.59 10.10
C LYS A 213 6.48 12.71 11.11
N ARG A 214 5.68 12.81 12.17
CA ARG A 214 5.87 13.84 13.22
C ARG A 214 7.24 13.74 13.87
N LYS A 215 7.70 12.52 14.18
CA LYS A 215 9.02 12.31 14.80
C LYS A 215 10.18 12.63 13.86
N LEU A 216 9.98 12.58 12.55
CA LEU A 216 10.99 12.94 11.56
C LEU A 216 10.99 14.45 11.29
N LEU A 217 9.84 15.03 10.91
CA LEU A 217 9.73 16.44 10.50
C LEU A 217 9.99 17.41 11.65
N ALA A 218 9.59 17.07 12.89
CA ALA A 218 9.94 17.89 14.06
C ALA A 218 11.45 17.98 14.30
N LYS A 219 12.26 17.07 13.72
CA LYS A 219 13.72 17.10 13.83
C LYS A 219 14.35 17.96 12.74
N GLU A 220 13.84 17.88 11.51
CA GLU A 220 14.29 18.73 10.39
C GLU A 220 14.05 20.21 10.70
N ALA A 221 12.88 20.57 11.27
CA ALA A 221 12.57 21.94 11.67
C ALA A 221 13.55 22.51 12.72
N ASN A 222 14.25 21.65 13.46
CA ASN A 222 15.20 22.05 14.50
C ASN A 222 16.68 21.90 14.08
N ASN A 223 16.97 21.57 12.80
CA ASN A 223 18.33 21.33 12.29
C ASN A 223 19.15 20.28 13.09
N VAL A 224 18.50 19.36 13.79
CA VAL A 224 19.21 18.33 14.57
C VAL A 224 19.39 17.07 13.74
N ALA A 225 20.57 16.93 13.12
CA ALA A 225 20.89 15.81 12.22
C ALA A 225 20.95 14.44 12.94
N GLN A 226 21.38 14.41 14.21
CA GLN A 226 21.50 13.18 14.99
C GLN A 226 21.33 13.48 16.49
N ILE A 227 20.42 12.78 17.16
CA ILE A 227 20.10 12.96 18.60
C ILE A 227 20.67 11.85 19.50
N TYR A 228 21.55 11.01 18.96
CA TYR A 228 22.23 9.96 19.71
C TYR A 228 23.73 10.01 19.40
N PHE A 229 24.56 9.69 20.38
CA PHE A 229 25.99 9.52 20.19
C PHE A 229 26.46 8.30 20.99
N TYR A 230 27.57 7.71 20.59
CA TYR A 230 28.16 6.59 21.31
C TYR A 230 29.13 7.12 22.36
N GLU A 231 28.94 6.72 23.60
CA GLU A 231 29.87 7.03 24.70
C GLU A 231 30.47 5.75 25.29
N LYS A 232 31.62 5.88 25.95
CA LYS A 232 32.26 4.79 26.72
C LYS A 232 32.59 3.51 25.94
N ILE A 233 32.95 3.63 24.66
CA ILE A 233 33.40 2.50 23.83
C ILE A 233 34.71 1.91 24.41
N ARG A 234 34.76 0.59 24.64
CA ARG A 234 35.90 -0.18 25.18
C ARG A 234 36.02 -1.54 24.46
N PRO A 235 37.22 -2.19 24.42
CA PRO A 235 38.49 -1.74 25.01
C PRO A 235 39.29 -0.87 24.04
N LYS A 236 40.02 0.10 24.60
CA LYS A 236 41.02 0.87 23.86
C LYS A 236 42.19 -0.01 23.45
#